data_AF-A0A924STP8-F1
#
_entry.id   AF-A0A924STP8-F1
#
_cell.length_a   1.000
_cell.length_b   1.000
_cell.length_c   1.000
_cell.angle_alpha   90.00
_cell.angle_beta   90.00
_cell.angle_gamma   90.00
#
_symmetry.space_group_name_H-M   'P 1'
#
loop_
_entity.id
_entity.type
_entity.pdbx_description
1 polymer ?
#
loop_
_entity_poly.entity_id
_entity_poly.type
_entity_poly.pdbx_seq_one_letter_code
_entity_poly.pdbx_strand_id
1 'polypeptide(L)'
;MTPRQLRIEKKTNTNPKLKTLTFKDRLAALKNIPAFFKLVWQTSPAMTVVSAALRLLRSAIPLAILYAGKIIIDDVVLLHAAKGTLSNNHLWQWVGIEFNLIILSDILNRGISLMDGLLGDLFANHSSVRIMKHAATLDLDQFEDSVFYDKLERARQQTAGRTILLSQIMSQVQDIITMVFLAAGLVAFNPWLILLLLIAVVPAFLGEAHFNDRTYALTRGQTPERRELDYLRYIGASDETAKEVKIFNLSGFIIDRFKLLSGKFYVDNKLLAFRRSGWGSFFAVVGSAGYYGAYVFILTKAINGSLSIGSLTFLAGSFRQMRSYLEGILNRFTSISQSAIYLGDFFEFFTIKPKITEAKNARPFPKPIVQGFTFENVGFRYFNAERWANRHLNFTLH
;
A
#
# COMPACT_ATOMS: atom_id res chain seq x y z
N MET A 1 -6.74 0.87 61.36
CA MET A 1 -5.74 0.05 60.63
C MET A 1 -5.91 0.31 59.15
N THR A 2 -4.95 1.02 58.56
CA THR A 2 -4.96 1.54 57.18
C THR A 2 -4.65 0.41 56.17
N PRO A 3 -5.36 0.31 55.03
CA PRO A 3 -5.05 -0.70 54.03
C PRO A 3 -3.80 -0.29 53.24
N ARG A 4 -2.79 -1.17 53.27
CA ARG A 4 -1.56 -1.07 52.46
C ARG A 4 -1.94 -1.04 50.97
N GLN A 5 -1.73 0.10 50.34
CA GLN A 5 -1.76 0.22 48.89
C GLN A 5 -0.60 -0.62 48.31
N LEU A 6 -0.94 -1.71 47.63
CA LEU A 6 -0.02 -2.44 46.76
C LEU A 6 0.33 -1.52 45.58
N ARG A 7 1.44 -0.80 45.72
CA ARG A 7 2.07 -0.04 44.65
C ARG A 7 2.61 -1.05 43.64
N ILE A 8 1.83 -1.30 42.59
CA ILE A 8 2.30 -2.02 41.40
C ILE A 8 3.34 -1.11 40.75
N GLU A 9 4.62 -1.35 41.05
CA GLU A 9 5.71 -0.81 40.25
C GLU A 9 5.55 -1.31 38.82
N LYS A 10 5.14 -0.40 37.93
CA LYS A 10 5.31 -0.58 36.49
C LYS A 10 6.82 -0.71 36.24
N LYS A 11 7.34 -1.94 36.23
CA LYS A 11 8.53 -2.26 35.44
C LYS A 11 8.19 -1.89 34.01
N THR A 12 8.63 -0.72 33.58
CA THR A 12 8.73 -0.34 32.17
C THR A 12 9.67 -1.32 31.50
N ASN A 13 9.15 -2.47 31.09
CA ASN A 13 9.79 -3.28 30.06
C ASN A 13 9.89 -2.36 28.84
N THR A 14 11.08 -1.83 28.63
CA THR A 14 11.45 -1.10 27.43
C THR A 14 11.42 -2.08 26.27
N ASN A 15 10.22 -2.35 25.76
CA ASN A 15 10.05 -2.82 24.39
C ASN A 15 10.83 -1.84 23.52
N PRO A 16 11.71 -2.31 22.61
CA PRO A 16 12.43 -1.42 21.72
C PRO A 16 11.39 -0.55 21.03
N LYS A 17 11.53 0.78 21.18
CA LYS A 17 10.62 1.77 20.61
C LYS A 17 10.45 1.45 19.12
N LEU A 18 9.35 0.79 18.76
CA LEU A 18 8.95 0.61 17.37
C LEU A 18 8.67 2.01 16.82
N LYS A 19 9.66 2.59 16.13
CA LYS A 19 9.63 3.94 15.57
C LYS A 19 8.29 4.19 14.86
N THR A 20 7.65 5.30 15.20
CA THR A 20 6.55 5.85 14.41
C THR A 20 7.07 6.13 13.00
N LEU A 21 6.46 5.51 11.99
CA LEU A 21 6.80 5.77 10.59
C LEU A 21 6.49 7.23 10.27
N THR A 22 7.52 8.05 10.18
CA THR A 22 7.40 9.44 9.78
C THR A 22 7.24 9.53 8.26
N PHE A 23 6.76 10.68 7.76
CA PHE A 23 6.76 10.96 6.32
C PHE A 23 8.15 10.78 5.67
N LYS A 24 9.23 11.08 6.42
CA LYS A 24 10.61 10.82 5.99
C LYS A 24 10.90 9.33 5.83
N ASP A 25 10.42 8.49 6.74
CA ASP A 25 10.59 7.03 6.65
C ASP A 25 9.81 6.46 5.46
N ARG A 26 8.60 6.97 5.18
CA ARG A 26 7.81 6.61 4.00
C ARG A 26 8.51 6.95 2.70
N LEU A 27 9.11 8.15 2.60
CA LEU A 27 9.92 8.55 1.45
C LEU A 27 11.19 7.68 1.33
N ALA A 28 11.86 7.42 2.44
CA ALA A 28 13.06 6.59 2.45
C ALA A 28 12.78 5.15 2.01
N ALA A 29 11.59 4.60 2.28
CA ALA A 29 11.19 3.27 1.86
C ALA A 29 11.04 3.12 0.33
N LEU A 30 10.77 4.21 -0.39
CA LEU A 30 10.66 4.19 -1.86
C LEU A 30 11.97 3.76 -2.54
N LYS A 31 13.12 3.86 -1.86
CA LYS A 31 14.41 3.35 -2.35
C LYS A 31 14.39 1.85 -2.66
N ASN A 32 13.43 1.10 -2.12
CA ASN A 32 13.28 -0.34 -2.35
C ASN A 32 12.55 -0.65 -3.67
N ILE A 33 11.87 0.32 -4.27
CA ILE A 33 11.07 0.14 -5.50
C ILE A 33 11.93 -0.28 -6.70
N PRO A 34 13.11 0.32 -6.98
CA PRO A 34 13.96 -0.11 -8.09
C PRO A 34 14.42 -1.57 -7.96
N ALA A 35 14.79 -2.00 -6.75
CA ALA A 35 15.16 -3.39 -6.49
C ALA A 35 13.98 -4.33 -6.71
N PHE A 36 12.77 -3.92 -6.33
CA PHE A 36 11.54 -4.67 -6.60
C PHE A 36 11.26 -4.80 -8.09
N PHE A 37 11.37 -3.73 -8.87
CA PHE A 37 11.24 -3.82 -10.34
C PHE A 37 12.28 -4.73 -10.98
N LYS A 38 13.51 -4.71 -10.47
CA LYS A 38 14.55 -5.64 -10.93
C LYS A 38 14.13 -7.10 -10.71
N LEU A 39 13.48 -7.41 -9.58
CA LEU A 39 12.95 -8.76 -9.34
C LEU A 39 11.79 -9.11 -10.25
N VAL A 40 10.86 -8.18 -10.48
CA VAL A 40 9.72 -8.40 -11.39
C VAL A 40 10.21 -8.65 -12.82
N TRP A 41 11.19 -7.86 -13.27
CA TRP A 41 11.85 -8.05 -14.55
C TRP A 41 12.55 -9.41 -14.64
N GLN A 42 13.25 -9.84 -13.59
CA GLN A 42 13.87 -11.17 -13.54
C GLN A 42 12.86 -12.32 -13.59
N THR A 43 11.64 -12.12 -13.08
CA THR A 43 10.57 -13.13 -13.16
C THR A 43 10.04 -13.28 -14.58
N SER A 44 9.71 -12.18 -15.26
CA SER A 44 9.26 -12.21 -16.66
C SER A 44 9.48 -10.86 -17.36
N PRO A 45 10.56 -10.72 -18.15
CA PRO A 45 10.81 -9.51 -18.93
C PRO A 45 9.69 -9.24 -19.94
N ALA A 46 9.22 -10.29 -20.63
CA ALA A 46 8.21 -10.19 -21.67
C ALA A 46 6.88 -9.62 -21.14
N MET A 47 6.35 -10.18 -20.04
CA MET A 47 5.10 -9.69 -19.44
C MET A 47 5.25 -8.26 -18.89
N THR A 48 6.42 -7.93 -18.33
CA THR A 48 6.70 -6.57 -17.83
C THR A 48 6.69 -5.56 -18.97
N VAL A 49 7.33 -5.88 -20.10
CA VAL A 49 7.35 -5.01 -21.29
C VAL A 49 5.95 -4.87 -21.89
N VAL A 50 5.20 -5.97 -22.04
CA VAL A 50 3.82 -5.93 -22.55
C VAL A 50 2.93 -5.08 -21.66
N SER A 51 2.98 -5.25 -20.34
CA SER A 51 2.22 -4.43 -19.39
C SER A 51 2.59 -2.94 -19.51
N ALA A 52 3.89 -2.62 -19.58
CA ALA A 52 4.35 -1.25 -19.76
C ALA A 52 3.87 -0.65 -21.09
N ALA A 53 3.94 -1.39 -22.20
CA ALA A 53 3.49 -0.95 -23.51
C ALA A 53 1.98 -0.68 -23.54
N LEU A 54 1.16 -1.58 -22.98
CA LEU A 54 -0.29 -1.40 -22.89
C LEU A 54 -0.65 -0.13 -22.09
N ARG A 55 0.05 0.12 -20.98
CA ARG A 55 -0.15 1.31 -20.14
C ARG A 55 0.27 2.59 -20.84
N LEU A 56 1.39 2.56 -21.56
CA LEU A 56 1.85 3.70 -22.37
C LEU A 56 0.83 4.05 -23.45
N LEU A 57 0.34 3.07 -24.21
CA LEU A 57 -0.70 3.28 -25.22
C LEU A 57 -1.97 3.85 -24.59
N ARG A 58 -2.40 3.29 -23.45
CA ARG A 58 -3.61 3.75 -22.76
C ARG A 58 -3.48 5.17 -22.21
N SER A 59 -2.29 5.60 -21.81
CA SER A 59 -2.08 6.90 -21.17
C SER A 59 -2.42 8.11 -22.06
N ALA A 60 -2.39 7.96 -23.38
CA ALA A 60 -2.75 9.03 -24.33
C ALA A 60 -4.26 9.06 -24.66
N ILE A 61 -4.98 7.96 -24.43
CA ILE A 61 -6.39 7.81 -24.86
C ILE A 61 -7.33 8.82 -24.20
N PRO A 62 -7.27 9.08 -22.88
CA PRO A 62 -8.18 10.05 -22.25
C PRO A 62 -8.10 11.45 -22.88
N LEU A 63 -6.90 11.90 -23.22
CA LEU A 63 -6.69 13.16 -23.94
C LEU A 63 -7.32 13.12 -25.34
N ALA A 64 -7.11 12.01 -26.08
CA ALA A 64 -7.67 11.84 -27.42
C ALA A 64 -9.21 11.83 -27.43
N ILE A 65 -9.85 11.19 -26.43
CA ILE A 65 -11.30 11.20 -26.26
C ILE A 65 -11.80 12.63 -26.01
N LEU A 66 -11.16 13.38 -25.11
CA LEU A 66 -11.53 14.78 -24.85
C LEU A 66 -11.38 15.65 -26.10
N TYR A 67 -10.34 15.42 -26.90
CA TYR A 67 -10.12 16.17 -28.13
C TYR A 67 -11.15 15.84 -29.21
N ALA A 68 -11.50 14.56 -29.38
CA ALA A 68 -12.60 14.14 -30.26
C ALA A 68 -13.93 14.77 -29.83
N GLY A 69 -14.23 14.75 -28.53
CA GLY A 69 -15.41 15.41 -27.96
C GLY A 69 -15.46 16.90 -28.25
N LYS A 70 -14.32 17.61 -28.21
CA LYS A 70 -14.24 19.02 -28.64
C LYS A 70 -14.71 19.20 -30.09
N ILE A 71 -14.18 18.40 -31.02
CA ILE A 71 -14.48 18.54 -32.44
C ILE A 71 -15.94 18.25 -32.71
N ILE A 72 -16.49 17.20 -32.08
CA ILE A 72 -17.92 16.85 -32.17
C ILE A 72 -18.80 18.03 -31.73
N ILE A 73 -18.48 18.65 -30.59
CA ILE A 73 -19.24 19.80 -30.09
C ILE A 73 -19.13 21.01 -31.02
N ASP A 74 -17.92 21.30 -31.52
CA ASP A 74 -17.71 22.41 -32.46
C ASP A 74 -18.48 22.20 -33.78
N ASP A 75 -18.49 20.98 -34.31
CA ASP A 75 -19.28 20.60 -35.50
C ASP A 75 -20.78 20.73 -35.27
N VAL A 76 -21.30 20.30 -34.11
CA VAL A 76 -22.72 20.43 -33.76
C VAL A 76 -23.14 21.90 -33.74
N VAL A 77 -22.31 22.77 -33.14
CA VAL A 77 -22.59 24.22 -33.08
C VAL A 77 -22.61 24.82 -34.48
N LEU A 78 -21.66 24.43 -35.34
CA LEU A 78 -21.56 24.90 -36.72
C LEU A 78 -22.77 24.45 -37.56
N LEU A 79 -23.12 23.16 -37.51
CA LEU A 79 -24.27 22.60 -38.24
C LEU A 79 -25.60 23.20 -37.78
N HIS A 80 -25.74 23.48 -36.48
CA HIS A 80 -26.90 24.15 -35.92
C HIS A 80 -27.03 25.59 -36.45
N ALA A 81 -25.93 26.35 -36.47
CA ALA A 81 -25.91 27.70 -37.02
C ALA A 81 -26.22 27.73 -38.53
N ALA A 82 -25.75 26.73 -39.28
CA ALA A 82 -25.96 26.59 -40.72
C ALA A 82 -27.36 26.05 -41.12
N LYS A 83 -28.25 25.79 -40.15
CA LYS A 83 -29.61 25.27 -40.36
C LYS A 83 -29.67 24.03 -41.27
N GLY A 84 -28.69 23.14 -41.18
CA GLY A 84 -28.67 21.87 -41.93
C GLY A 84 -28.28 21.98 -43.41
N THR A 85 -27.71 23.11 -43.86
CA THR A 85 -27.21 23.27 -45.24
C THR A 85 -25.86 22.59 -45.51
N LEU A 86 -25.12 22.26 -44.45
CA LEU A 86 -23.79 21.63 -44.52
C LEU A 86 -23.87 20.12 -44.28
N SER A 87 -22.93 19.38 -44.86
CA SER A 87 -22.81 17.93 -44.67
C SER A 87 -22.47 17.57 -43.23
N ASN A 88 -23.18 16.59 -42.66
CA ASN A 88 -22.96 16.06 -41.32
C ASN A 88 -21.96 14.88 -41.29
N ASN A 89 -21.32 14.55 -42.41
CA ASN A 89 -20.44 13.39 -42.51
C ASN A 89 -19.22 13.51 -41.58
N HIS A 90 -18.62 14.69 -41.47
CA HIS A 90 -17.47 14.94 -40.59
C HIS A 90 -17.80 14.69 -39.11
N LEU A 91 -18.98 15.13 -38.65
CA LEU A 91 -19.48 14.87 -37.30
C LEU A 91 -19.55 13.36 -37.00
N TRP A 92 -20.18 12.59 -37.89
CA TRP A 92 -20.33 11.14 -37.71
C TRP A 92 -19.00 10.38 -37.78
N GLN A 93 -18.03 10.86 -38.57
CA GLN A 93 -16.67 10.33 -38.57
C GLN A 93 -16.00 10.50 -37.21
N TRP A 94 -16.10 11.68 -36.60
CA TRP A 94 -15.54 11.93 -35.27
C TRP A 94 -16.25 11.16 -34.16
N VAL A 95 -17.57 10.99 -34.25
CA VAL A 95 -18.32 10.09 -33.35
C VAL A 95 -17.82 8.65 -33.49
N GLY A 96 -17.58 8.19 -34.71
CA GLY A 96 -16.97 6.88 -34.97
C GLY A 96 -15.56 6.76 -34.39
N ILE A 97 -14.73 7.80 -34.49
CA ILE A 97 -13.39 7.84 -33.89
C ILE A 97 -13.48 7.78 -32.36
N GLU A 98 -14.34 8.58 -31.72
CA GLU A 98 -14.53 8.57 -30.27
C GLU A 98 -14.97 7.20 -29.77
N PHE A 99 -15.94 6.58 -30.45
CA PHE A 99 -16.41 5.23 -30.14
C PHE A 99 -15.29 4.19 -30.21
N ASN A 100 -14.47 4.23 -31.28
CA ASN A 100 -13.31 3.34 -31.42
C ASN A 100 -12.26 3.58 -30.33
N LEU A 101 -12.02 4.83 -29.94
CA LEU A 101 -11.10 5.17 -28.84
C LEU A 101 -11.59 4.61 -27.50
N ILE A 102 -12.90 4.68 -27.22
CA ILE A 102 -13.51 4.11 -26.02
C ILE A 102 -13.35 2.58 -26.00
N ILE A 103 -13.69 1.89 -27.10
CA ILE A 103 -13.50 0.45 -27.21
C ILE A 103 -12.03 0.07 -27.02
N LEU A 104 -11.11 0.80 -27.66
CA LEU A 104 -9.68 0.56 -27.50
C LEU A 104 -9.23 0.75 -26.05
N SER A 105 -9.73 1.79 -25.36
CA SER A 105 -9.48 2.03 -23.94
C SER A 105 -9.90 0.83 -23.09
N ASP A 106 -11.10 0.28 -23.33
CA ASP A 106 -11.66 -0.85 -22.60
C ASP A 106 -10.87 -2.13 -22.85
N ILE A 107 -10.49 -2.40 -24.10
CA ILE A 107 -9.65 -3.55 -24.48
C ILE A 107 -8.27 -3.44 -23.81
N LEU A 108 -7.63 -2.28 -23.86
CA LEU A 108 -6.34 -2.06 -23.20
C LEU A 108 -6.46 -2.21 -21.69
N ASN A 109 -7.54 -1.71 -21.08
CA ASN A 109 -7.76 -1.84 -19.64
C ASN A 109 -7.94 -3.31 -19.22
N ARG A 110 -8.67 -4.11 -20.02
CA ARG A 110 -8.77 -5.57 -19.82
C ARG A 110 -7.41 -6.25 -19.97
N GLY A 111 -6.62 -5.87 -20.99
CA GLY A 111 -5.27 -6.37 -21.20
C GLY A 111 -4.33 -6.06 -20.03
N ILE A 112 -4.36 -4.82 -19.51
CA ILE A 112 -3.60 -4.42 -18.33
C ILE A 112 -4.02 -5.23 -17.11
N SER A 113 -5.33 -5.44 -16.91
CA SER A 113 -5.86 -6.21 -15.77
C SER A 113 -5.43 -7.68 -15.84
N LEU A 114 -5.45 -8.28 -17.03
CA LEU A 114 -4.94 -9.62 -17.28
C LEU A 114 -3.44 -9.72 -17.00
N MET A 115 -2.64 -8.76 -17.50
CA MET A 115 -1.21 -8.73 -17.27
C MET A 115 -0.88 -8.55 -15.79
N ASP A 116 -1.60 -7.69 -15.08
CA ASP A 116 -1.42 -7.47 -13.64
C ASP A 116 -1.69 -8.73 -12.83
N GLY A 117 -2.75 -9.47 -13.17
CA GLY A 117 -3.06 -10.76 -12.55
C GLY A 117 -1.97 -11.80 -12.82
N LEU A 118 -1.67 -12.07 -14.09
CA LEU A 118 -0.71 -13.10 -14.49
C LEU A 118 0.71 -12.81 -13.99
N LEU A 119 1.21 -11.58 -14.17
CA LEU A 119 2.53 -11.19 -13.70
C LEU A 119 2.60 -11.18 -12.17
N GLY A 120 1.52 -10.76 -11.52
CA GLY A 120 1.35 -10.82 -10.08
C GLY A 120 1.47 -12.23 -9.51
N ASP A 121 0.70 -13.17 -10.06
CA ASP A 121 0.70 -14.57 -9.63
C ASP A 121 2.05 -15.24 -9.87
N LEU A 122 2.65 -15.02 -11.05
CA LEU A 122 3.96 -15.55 -11.37
C LEU A 122 5.04 -15.01 -10.42
N PHE A 123 5.00 -13.70 -10.13
CA PHE A 123 5.91 -13.06 -9.18
C PHE A 123 5.72 -13.58 -7.75
N ALA A 124 4.47 -13.78 -7.32
CA ALA A 124 4.15 -14.33 -6.01
C ALA A 124 4.70 -15.76 -5.84
N ASN A 125 4.51 -16.60 -6.86
CA ASN A 125 5.03 -17.97 -6.87
C ASN A 125 6.56 -17.99 -6.84
N HIS A 126 7.21 -17.22 -7.71
CA HIS A 126 8.67 -17.16 -7.78
C HIS A 126 9.28 -16.62 -6.47
N SER A 127 8.66 -15.60 -5.88
CA SER A 127 9.07 -15.06 -4.56
C SER A 127 8.90 -16.09 -3.45
N SER A 128 7.79 -16.85 -3.44
CA SER A 128 7.54 -17.89 -2.44
C SER A 128 8.59 -19.00 -2.52
N VAL A 129 8.89 -19.49 -3.73
CA VAL A 129 9.95 -20.48 -3.95
C VAL A 129 11.30 -19.95 -3.48
N ARG A 130 11.61 -18.68 -3.74
CA ARG A 130 12.86 -18.06 -3.29
C ARG A 130 12.93 -17.94 -1.77
N ILE A 131 11.83 -17.59 -1.11
CA ILE A 131 11.75 -17.56 0.37
C ILE A 131 11.99 -18.97 0.92
N MET A 132 11.31 -20.00 0.38
CA MET A 132 11.49 -21.38 0.83
C MET A 132 12.93 -21.88 0.64
N LYS A 133 13.53 -21.63 -0.52
CA LYS A 133 14.93 -22.00 -0.79
C LYS A 133 15.89 -21.32 0.19
N HIS A 134 15.67 -20.04 0.49
CA HIS A 134 16.53 -19.34 1.44
C HIS A 134 16.30 -19.80 2.88
N ALA A 135 15.06 -19.98 3.30
CA ALA A 135 14.72 -20.51 4.62
C ALA A 135 15.35 -21.90 4.86
N ALA A 136 15.37 -22.77 3.84
CA ALA A 136 16.01 -24.08 3.93
C ALA A 136 17.54 -24.03 4.11
N THR A 137 18.19 -22.89 3.84
CA THR A 137 19.62 -22.70 4.08
C THR A 137 19.94 -22.18 5.48
N LEU A 138 18.93 -21.86 6.30
CA LEU A 138 19.10 -21.23 7.61
C LEU A 138 19.02 -22.27 8.73
N ASP A 139 19.67 -21.96 9.85
CA ASP A 139 19.80 -22.88 10.98
C ASP A 139 18.52 -22.91 11.84
N LEU A 140 18.23 -24.07 12.44
CA LEU A 140 17.06 -24.25 13.29
C LEU A 140 17.02 -23.26 14.48
N ASP A 141 18.19 -22.92 15.04
CA ASP A 141 18.28 -21.96 16.16
C ASP A 141 17.78 -20.55 15.78
N GLN A 142 17.85 -20.19 14.49
CA GLN A 142 17.33 -18.92 14.00
C GLN A 142 15.80 -18.93 13.99
N PHE A 143 15.15 -20.08 13.76
CA PHE A 143 13.69 -20.19 13.79
C PHE A 143 13.08 -20.11 15.21
N GLU A 144 13.89 -20.38 16.24
CA GLU A 144 13.49 -20.20 17.64
C GLU A 144 13.54 -18.72 18.09
N ASP A 145 14.21 -17.85 17.34
CA ASP A 145 14.21 -16.40 17.59
C ASP A 145 12.91 -15.75 17.09
N SER A 146 12.14 -15.20 18.03
CA SER A 146 10.91 -14.45 17.71
C SER A 146 11.12 -13.31 16.72
N VAL A 147 12.29 -12.64 16.72
CA VAL A 147 12.59 -11.54 15.78
C VAL A 147 12.78 -12.08 14.36
N PHE A 148 13.44 -13.24 14.23
CA PHE A 148 13.63 -13.91 12.95
C PHE A 148 12.32 -14.47 12.42
N TYR A 149 11.55 -15.18 13.27
CA TYR A 149 10.25 -15.74 12.91
C TYR A 149 9.31 -14.64 12.41
N ASP A 150 9.29 -13.50 13.10
CA ASP A 150 8.55 -12.31 12.69
C ASP A 150 8.97 -11.79 11.30
N LYS A 151 10.28 -11.78 10.98
CA LYS A 151 10.78 -11.37 9.66
C LYS A 151 10.36 -12.36 8.57
N LEU A 152 10.46 -13.67 8.83
CA LEU A 152 10.02 -14.71 7.91
C LEU A 152 8.50 -14.61 7.67
N GLU A 153 7.71 -14.46 8.73
CA GLU A 153 6.25 -14.37 8.61
C GLU A 153 5.83 -13.11 7.87
N ARG A 154 6.48 -11.96 8.12
CA ARG A 154 6.30 -10.74 7.30
C ARG A 154 6.71 -10.98 5.85
N ALA A 155 7.82 -11.66 5.58
CA ALA A 155 8.26 -11.99 4.23
C ALA A 155 7.25 -12.92 3.51
N ARG A 156 6.63 -13.85 4.23
CA ARG A 156 5.62 -14.79 3.71
C ARG A 156 4.28 -14.13 3.45
N GLN A 157 3.69 -13.47 4.45
CA GLN A 157 2.36 -12.83 4.39
C GLN A 157 2.29 -11.70 3.36
N GLN A 158 3.39 -10.99 3.14
CA GLN A 158 3.42 -9.85 2.22
C GLN A 158 3.48 -10.27 0.73
N THR A 159 3.48 -11.56 0.41
CA THR A 159 3.57 -12.02 -0.98
C THR A 159 2.34 -11.67 -1.81
N ALA A 160 1.13 -11.84 -1.26
CA ALA A 160 -0.11 -11.43 -1.93
C ALA A 160 -0.24 -9.90 -2.06
N GLY A 161 0.24 -9.15 -1.05
CA GLY A 161 0.28 -7.69 -1.08
C GLY A 161 1.22 -7.12 -2.15
N ARG A 162 2.25 -7.87 -2.57
CA ARG A 162 3.19 -7.45 -3.62
C ARG A 162 2.58 -7.41 -5.01
N THR A 163 1.62 -8.28 -5.31
CA THR A 163 0.86 -8.23 -6.58
C THR A 163 0.09 -6.92 -6.69
N ILE A 164 -0.58 -6.53 -5.61
CA ILE A 164 -1.30 -5.25 -5.52
C ILE A 164 -0.31 -4.08 -5.64
N LEU A 165 0.83 -4.15 -4.95
CA LEU A 165 1.88 -3.14 -5.03
C LEU A 165 2.40 -2.94 -6.46
N LEU A 166 2.65 -4.04 -7.19
CA LEU A 166 3.10 -3.98 -8.58
C LEU A 166 2.08 -3.24 -9.46
N SER A 167 0.81 -3.65 -9.40
CA SER A 167 -0.28 -2.99 -10.14
C SER A 167 -0.41 -1.52 -9.76
N GLN A 168 -0.33 -1.19 -8.46
CA GLN A 168 -0.40 0.19 -7.97
C GLN A 168 0.75 1.05 -8.50
N ILE A 169 2.00 0.57 -8.45
CA ILE A 169 3.15 1.38 -8.93
C ILE A 169 3.10 1.55 -10.45
N MET A 170 2.75 0.49 -11.18
CA MET A 170 2.61 0.60 -12.64
C MET A 170 1.48 1.54 -13.03
N SER A 171 0.37 1.55 -12.27
CA SER A 171 -0.77 2.45 -12.51
C SER A 171 -0.43 3.88 -12.11
N GLN A 172 0.37 4.04 -11.07
CA GLN A 172 0.92 5.32 -10.64
C GLN A 172 1.75 5.97 -11.76
N VAL A 173 2.62 5.19 -12.41
CA VAL A 173 3.41 5.67 -13.57
C VAL A 173 2.49 6.04 -14.74
N GLN A 174 1.51 5.20 -15.08
CA GLN A 174 0.54 5.50 -16.13
C GLN A 174 -0.22 6.81 -15.88
N ASP A 175 -0.69 7.02 -14.66
CA ASP A 175 -1.48 8.20 -14.30
C ASP A 175 -0.63 9.47 -14.31
N ILE A 176 0.66 9.38 -13.94
CA ILE A 176 1.61 10.48 -14.10
C ILE A 176 1.78 10.84 -15.58
N ILE A 177 1.96 9.84 -16.46
CA ILE A 177 2.12 10.08 -17.91
C ILE A 177 0.84 10.69 -18.50
N THR A 178 -0.32 10.15 -18.14
CA THR A 178 -1.63 10.68 -18.56
C THR A 178 -1.82 12.12 -18.10
N MET A 179 -1.44 12.41 -16.85
CA MET A 179 -1.46 13.77 -16.30
C MET A 179 -0.54 14.70 -17.08
N VAL A 180 0.66 14.26 -17.49
CA VAL A 180 1.58 15.07 -18.32
C VAL A 180 0.94 15.39 -19.68
N PHE A 181 0.28 14.41 -20.32
CA PHE A 181 -0.45 14.65 -21.57
C PHE A 181 -1.57 15.69 -21.41
N LEU A 182 -2.39 15.59 -20.36
CA LEU A 182 -3.43 16.57 -20.07
C LEU A 182 -2.86 17.95 -19.70
N ALA A 183 -1.77 17.97 -18.92
CA ALA A 183 -1.09 19.19 -18.51
C ALA A 183 -0.52 19.95 -19.71
N ALA A 184 0.02 19.25 -20.71
CA ALA A 184 0.52 19.88 -21.93
C ALA A 184 -0.57 20.71 -22.64
N GLY A 185 -1.79 20.18 -22.74
CA GLY A 185 -2.93 20.90 -23.31
C GLY A 185 -3.37 22.11 -22.48
N LEU A 186 -3.34 22.00 -21.16
CA LEU A 186 -3.68 23.09 -20.24
C LEU A 186 -2.62 24.19 -20.20
N VAL A 187 -1.33 23.84 -20.20
CA VAL A 187 -0.20 24.79 -20.18
C VAL A 187 -0.16 25.60 -21.46
N ALA A 188 -0.45 24.99 -22.61
CA ALA A 188 -0.57 25.70 -23.88
C ALA A 188 -1.66 26.78 -23.87
N PHE A 189 -2.71 26.60 -23.06
CA PHE A 189 -3.78 27.59 -22.89
C PHE A 189 -3.45 28.62 -21.79
N ASN A 190 -3.23 28.16 -20.56
CA ASN A 190 -2.89 29.00 -19.42
C ASN A 190 -2.14 28.20 -18.32
N PRO A 191 -0.82 28.42 -18.15
CA PRO A 191 -0.01 27.75 -17.13
C PRO A 191 -0.52 27.95 -15.69
N TRP A 192 -1.21 29.05 -15.39
CA TRP A 192 -1.73 29.36 -14.06
C TRP A 192 -2.80 28.36 -13.59
N LEU A 193 -3.48 27.66 -14.52
CA LEU A 193 -4.42 26.60 -14.17
C LEU A 193 -3.74 25.45 -13.43
N ILE A 194 -2.50 25.11 -13.80
CA ILE A 194 -1.74 24.05 -13.13
C ILE A 194 -1.41 24.46 -11.69
N LEU A 195 -0.98 25.70 -11.49
CA LEU A 195 -0.68 26.22 -10.15
C LEU A 195 -1.93 26.23 -9.27
N LEU A 196 -3.07 26.66 -9.82
CA LEU A 196 -4.34 26.64 -9.13
C LEU A 196 -4.73 25.22 -8.70
N LEU A 197 -4.54 24.24 -9.59
CA LEU A 197 -4.81 22.83 -9.32
C LEU A 197 -3.94 22.28 -8.18
N LEU A 198 -2.65 22.63 -8.15
CA LEU A 198 -1.76 22.26 -7.05
C LEU A 198 -2.22 22.88 -5.72
N ILE A 199 -2.56 24.17 -5.71
CA ILE A 199 -3.07 24.87 -4.52
C ILE A 199 -4.41 24.26 -4.04
N ALA A 200 -5.25 23.80 -4.97
CA ALA A 200 -6.55 23.20 -4.66
C ALA A 200 -6.43 21.81 -4.01
N VAL A 201 -5.46 20.99 -4.44
CA VAL A 201 -5.40 19.57 -4.06
C VAL A 201 -4.33 19.27 -2.99
N VAL A 202 -3.16 19.91 -3.06
CA VAL A 202 -2.02 19.59 -2.18
C VAL A 202 -2.33 19.84 -0.70
N PRO A 203 -2.97 20.95 -0.28
CA PRO A 203 -3.32 21.17 1.12
C PRO A 203 -4.26 20.10 1.69
N ALA A 204 -5.24 19.66 0.89
CA ALA A 204 -6.15 18.59 1.26
C ALA A 204 -5.40 17.29 1.55
N PHE A 205 -4.47 16.93 0.68
CA PHE A 205 -3.61 15.77 0.86
C PHE A 205 -2.72 15.88 2.11
N LEU A 206 -2.09 17.04 2.35
CA LEU A 206 -1.25 17.23 3.54
C LEU A 206 -2.08 17.13 4.84
N GLY A 207 -3.30 17.67 4.84
CA GLY A 207 -4.24 17.51 5.94
C GLY A 207 -4.57 16.04 6.18
N GLU A 208 -4.90 15.31 5.13
CA GLU A 208 -5.24 13.88 5.21
C GLU A 208 -4.04 13.03 5.68
N ALA A 209 -2.84 13.31 5.17
CA ALA A 209 -1.60 12.67 5.60
C ALA A 209 -1.34 12.90 7.10
N HIS A 210 -1.55 14.13 7.59
CA HIS A 210 -1.41 14.46 9.02
C HIS A 210 -2.36 13.63 9.89
N PHE A 211 -3.64 13.54 9.51
CA PHE A 211 -4.63 12.77 10.26
C PHE A 211 -4.41 11.25 10.16
N ASN A 212 -3.90 10.76 9.04
CA ASN A 212 -3.50 9.36 8.91
C ASN A 212 -2.37 9.01 9.87
N ASP A 213 -1.37 9.88 10.02
CA ASP A 213 -0.27 9.68 10.97
C ASP A 213 -0.75 9.71 12.42
N ARG A 214 -1.69 10.61 12.75
CA ARG A 214 -2.33 10.65 14.08
C ARG A 214 -3.16 9.38 14.37
N THR A 215 -3.93 8.92 13.39
CA THR A 215 -4.74 7.70 13.49
C THR A 215 -3.85 6.48 13.71
N TYR A 216 -2.72 6.44 12.99
CA TYR A 216 -1.72 5.41 13.14
C TYR A 216 -1.07 5.41 14.52
N ALA A 217 -0.64 6.58 15.00
CA ALA A 217 -0.06 6.73 16.33
C ALA A 217 -1.04 6.30 17.43
N LEU A 218 -2.32 6.68 17.30
CA LEU A 218 -3.39 6.27 18.23
C LEU A 218 -3.58 4.74 18.23
N THR A 219 -3.77 4.15 17.04
CA THR A 219 -3.99 2.71 16.89
C THR A 219 -2.82 1.90 17.45
N ARG A 220 -1.59 2.34 17.15
CA ARG A 220 -0.37 1.70 17.64
C ARG A 220 -0.26 1.80 19.17
N GLY A 221 -0.54 2.97 19.74
CA GLY A 221 -0.53 3.18 21.18
C GLY A 221 -1.53 2.30 21.94
N GLN A 222 -2.62 1.89 21.27
CA GLN A 222 -3.68 1.05 21.83
C GLN A 222 -3.51 -0.45 21.53
N THR A 223 -2.37 -0.90 20.99
CA THR A 223 -2.16 -2.32 20.63
C THR A 223 -2.33 -3.27 21.81
N PRO A 224 -1.74 -3.01 23.00
CA PRO A 224 -1.93 -3.89 24.17
C PRO A 224 -3.40 -3.97 24.62
N GLU A 225 -4.07 -2.83 24.71
CA GLU A 225 -5.47 -2.76 25.14
C GLU A 225 -6.43 -3.39 24.10
N ARG A 226 -6.07 -3.36 22.81
CA ARG A 226 -6.82 -4.10 21.76
C ARG A 226 -6.68 -5.60 21.94
N ARG A 227 -5.46 -6.10 22.21
CA ARG A 227 -5.26 -7.53 22.52
C ARG A 227 -6.04 -7.94 23.75
N GLU A 228 -6.12 -7.08 24.77
CA GLU A 228 -6.95 -7.32 25.94
C GLU A 228 -8.45 -7.40 25.57
N LEU A 229 -8.97 -6.47 24.75
CA LEU A 229 -10.35 -6.54 24.26
C LEU A 229 -10.63 -7.84 23.50
N ASP A 230 -9.72 -8.26 22.63
CA ASP A 230 -9.88 -9.50 21.86
C ASP A 230 -9.86 -10.73 22.78
N TYR A 231 -9.00 -10.73 23.81
CA TYR A 231 -8.97 -11.77 24.83
C TYR A 231 -10.25 -11.81 25.67
N LEU A 232 -10.78 -10.64 26.07
CA LEU A 232 -12.05 -10.54 26.80
C LEU A 232 -13.23 -11.03 25.97
N ARG A 233 -13.24 -10.75 24.65
CA ARG A 233 -14.24 -11.29 23.72
C ARG A 233 -14.15 -12.81 23.64
N TYR A 234 -12.93 -13.34 23.52
CA TYR A 234 -12.70 -14.78 23.47
C TYR A 234 -13.18 -15.44 24.77
N ILE A 235 -12.72 -15.02 25.95
CA ILE A 235 -13.13 -15.63 27.22
C ILE A 235 -14.64 -15.47 27.48
N GLY A 236 -15.19 -14.29 27.18
CA GLY A 236 -16.60 -13.99 27.45
C GLY A 236 -17.59 -14.71 26.54
N ALA A 237 -17.13 -15.21 25.39
CA ALA A 237 -17.98 -15.82 24.35
C ALA A 237 -17.32 -17.06 23.70
N SER A 238 -16.62 -17.87 24.49
CA SER A 238 -16.04 -19.16 24.06
C SER A 238 -16.64 -20.32 24.85
N ASP A 239 -16.84 -21.45 24.18
CA ASP A 239 -17.26 -22.71 24.79
C ASP A 239 -16.16 -23.32 25.68
N GLU A 240 -14.89 -23.10 25.34
CA GLU A 240 -13.73 -23.56 26.12
C GLU A 240 -13.71 -22.95 27.54
N THR A 241 -14.00 -21.65 27.66
CA THR A 241 -13.94 -20.90 28.92
C THR A 241 -15.29 -20.80 29.64
N ALA A 242 -16.39 -21.17 28.98
CA ALA A 242 -17.75 -20.98 29.49
C ALA A 242 -18.00 -21.62 30.87
N LYS A 243 -17.38 -22.78 31.14
CA LYS A 243 -17.55 -23.49 32.42
C LYS A 243 -16.94 -22.69 33.57
N GLU A 244 -15.72 -22.19 33.41
CA GLU A 244 -15.03 -21.38 34.41
C GLU A 244 -15.77 -20.05 34.63
N VAL A 245 -16.16 -19.36 33.55
CA VAL A 245 -16.88 -18.09 33.64
C VAL A 245 -18.21 -18.23 34.40
N LYS A 246 -18.94 -19.34 34.19
CA LYS A 246 -20.21 -19.60 34.89
C LYS A 246 -20.00 -20.01 36.36
N ILE A 247 -19.06 -20.92 36.64
CA ILE A 247 -18.79 -21.40 38.01
C ILE A 247 -18.31 -20.25 38.90
N PHE A 248 -17.44 -19.38 38.38
CA PHE A 248 -16.88 -18.24 39.11
C PHE A 248 -17.72 -16.94 38.99
N ASN A 249 -18.86 -16.98 38.28
CA ASN A 249 -19.73 -15.82 38.04
C ASN A 249 -18.98 -14.57 37.51
N LEU A 250 -18.05 -14.77 36.56
CA LEU A 250 -17.14 -13.72 36.05
C LEU A 250 -17.73 -12.88 34.91
N SER A 251 -18.96 -13.18 34.46
CA SER A 251 -19.59 -12.52 33.31
C SER A 251 -19.66 -11.00 33.48
N GLY A 252 -20.10 -10.51 34.65
CA GLY A 252 -20.16 -9.08 34.96
C GLY A 252 -18.80 -8.41 34.88
N PHE A 253 -17.78 -9.01 35.51
CA PHE A 253 -16.40 -8.49 35.47
C PHE A 253 -15.86 -8.37 34.04
N ILE A 254 -16.04 -9.40 33.22
CA ILE A 254 -15.58 -9.41 31.82
C ILE A 254 -16.31 -8.34 31.00
N ILE A 255 -17.64 -8.25 31.14
CA ILE A 255 -18.47 -7.27 30.42
C ILE A 255 -18.11 -5.84 30.82
N ASP A 256 -17.93 -5.56 32.11
CA ASP A 256 -17.61 -4.21 32.58
C ASP A 256 -16.20 -3.78 32.17
N ARG A 257 -15.23 -4.71 32.22
CA ARG A 257 -13.88 -4.47 31.71
C ARG A 257 -13.90 -4.19 30.21
N PHE A 258 -14.66 -4.97 29.44
CA PHE A 258 -14.83 -4.76 28.00
C PHE A 258 -15.49 -3.40 27.71
N LYS A 259 -16.58 -3.06 28.40
CA LYS A 259 -17.27 -1.76 28.25
C LYS A 259 -16.33 -0.59 28.52
N LEU A 260 -15.56 -0.63 29.60
CA LEU A 260 -14.62 0.42 29.95
C LEU A 260 -13.55 0.64 28.87
N LEU A 261 -12.93 -0.44 28.38
CA LEU A 261 -11.91 -0.37 27.34
C LEU A 261 -12.49 0.09 25.98
N SER A 262 -13.63 -0.49 25.59
CA SER A 262 -14.31 -0.13 24.33
C SER A 262 -14.80 1.32 24.32
N GLY A 263 -15.29 1.82 25.47
CA GLY A 263 -15.76 3.19 25.63
C GLY A 263 -14.61 4.20 25.50
N LYS A 264 -13.46 3.91 26.12
CA LYS A 264 -12.24 4.70 25.94
C LYS A 264 -11.84 4.77 24.47
N PHE A 265 -11.80 3.63 23.77
CA PHE A 265 -11.48 3.59 22.34
C PHE A 265 -12.47 4.37 21.49
N TYR A 266 -13.76 4.30 21.80
CA TYR A 266 -14.76 5.08 21.09
C TYR A 266 -14.52 6.58 21.26
N VAL A 267 -14.28 7.07 22.48
CA VAL A 267 -14.03 8.50 22.73
C VAL A 267 -12.76 8.99 22.04
N ASP A 268 -11.66 8.23 22.15
CA ASP A 268 -10.37 8.57 21.52
C ASP A 268 -10.51 8.66 19.99
N ASN A 269 -11.17 7.66 19.38
CA ASN A 269 -11.41 7.65 17.93
C ASN A 269 -12.40 8.74 17.50
N LYS A 270 -13.45 8.98 18.30
CA LYS A 270 -14.47 10.01 18.02
C LYS A 270 -13.83 11.38 17.91
N LEU A 271 -13.01 11.79 18.88
CA LEU A 271 -12.36 13.10 18.87
C LEU A 271 -11.49 13.31 17.63
N LEU A 272 -10.71 12.27 17.25
CA LEU A 272 -9.86 12.32 16.07
C LEU A 272 -10.68 12.35 14.78
N ALA A 273 -11.74 11.54 14.69
CA ALA A 273 -12.63 11.46 13.54
C ALA A 273 -13.35 12.79 13.29
N PHE A 274 -13.86 13.46 14.33
CA PHE A 274 -14.50 14.78 14.17
C PHE A 274 -13.52 15.83 13.66
N ARG A 275 -12.28 15.87 14.19
CA ARG A 275 -11.26 16.82 13.71
C ARG A 275 -10.83 16.53 12.27
N ARG A 276 -10.62 15.26 11.92
CA ARG A 276 -10.31 14.83 10.55
C ARG A 276 -11.42 15.20 9.59
N SER A 277 -12.67 14.93 9.95
CA SER A 277 -13.84 15.26 9.13
C SER A 277 -13.99 16.76 8.93
N GLY A 278 -13.83 17.57 9.99
CA GLY A 278 -13.91 19.03 9.89
C GLY A 278 -12.86 19.63 8.95
N TRP A 279 -11.58 19.30 9.16
CA TRP A 279 -10.49 19.78 8.31
C TRP A 279 -10.56 19.20 6.89
N GLY A 280 -10.90 17.92 6.74
CA GLY A 280 -11.10 17.28 5.46
C GLY A 280 -12.20 17.96 4.65
N SER A 281 -13.32 18.30 5.29
CA SER A 281 -14.42 19.04 4.67
C SER A 281 -14.00 20.45 4.25
N PHE A 282 -13.27 21.16 5.11
CA PHE A 282 -12.74 22.49 4.78
C PHE A 282 -11.85 22.46 3.53
N PHE A 283 -10.87 21.55 3.48
CA PHE A 283 -9.99 21.44 2.31
C PHE A 283 -10.72 20.92 1.06
N ALA A 284 -11.73 20.07 1.21
CA ALA A 284 -12.58 19.65 0.08
C ALA A 284 -13.38 20.82 -0.52
N VAL A 285 -13.88 21.73 0.33
CA VAL A 285 -14.53 22.97 -0.11
C VAL A 285 -13.54 23.88 -0.81
N VAL A 286 -12.33 24.09 -0.26
CA VAL A 286 -11.27 24.87 -0.91
C VAL A 286 -10.91 24.28 -2.28
N GLY A 287 -10.72 22.96 -2.37
CA GLY A 287 -10.43 22.28 -3.63
C GLY A 287 -11.56 22.43 -4.66
N SER A 288 -12.82 22.37 -4.21
CA SER A 288 -13.99 22.57 -5.06
C SER A 288 -14.15 24.02 -5.50
N ALA A 289 -13.89 24.98 -4.62
CA ALA A 289 -13.86 26.40 -4.95
C ALA A 289 -12.76 26.72 -5.97
N GLY A 290 -11.57 26.12 -5.82
CA GLY A 290 -10.51 26.20 -6.83
C GLY A 290 -10.97 25.67 -8.18
N TYR A 291 -11.55 24.47 -8.21
CA TYR A 291 -12.10 23.90 -9.45
C TYR A 291 -13.13 24.81 -10.12
N TYR A 292 -14.11 25.31 -9.38
CA TYR A 292 -15.12 26.20 -9.93
C TYR A 292 -14.54 27.58 -10.30
N GLY A 293 -13.53 28.06 -9.60
CA GLY A 293 -12.79 29.28 -9.99
C GLY A 293 -12.11 29.12 -11.36
N ALA A 294 -11.42 28.00 -11.58
CA ALA A 294 -10.86 27.65 -12.89
C ALA A 294 -11.95 27.49 -13.95
N TYR A 295 -13.05 26.83 -13.61
CA TYR A 295 -14.18 26.64 -14.52
C TYR A 295 -14.81 27.98 -14.96
N VAL A 296 -15.07 28.90 -14.01
CA VAL A 296 -15.57 30.25 -14.30
C VAL A 296 -14.57 31.04 -15.14
N PHE A 297 -13.27 30.91 -14.88
CA PHE A 297 -12.24 31.54 -15.72
C PHE A 297 -12.27 31.04 -17.17
N ILE A 298 -12.34 29.72 -17.38
CA ILE A 298 -12.42 29.15 -18.75
C ILE A 298 -13.75 29.56 -19.41
N LEU A 299 -14.85 29.56 -18.65
CA LEU A 299 -16.17 29.95 -19.13
C LEU A 299 -16.22 31.41 -19.59
N THR A 300 -15.67 32.34 -18.80
CA THR A 300 -15.62 33.77 -19.18
C THR A 300 -14.81 34.00 -20.46
N LYS A 301 -13.74 33.23 -20.67
CA LYS A 301 -12.99 33.26 -21.94
C LYS A 301 -13.81 32.75 -23.13
N ALA A 302 -14.65 31.72 -22.93
CA ALA A 302 -15.57 31.24 -23.95
C ALA A 302 -16.68 32.27 -24.27
N ILE A 303 -17.28 32.89 -23.25
CA ILE A 303 -18.31 33.93 -23.43
C ILE A 303 -17.76 35.13 -24.20
N ASN A 304 -16.50 35.52 -23.95
CA ASN A 304 -15.84 36.61 -24.67
C ASN A 304 -15.44 36.26 -26.12
N GLY A 305 -15.81 35.07 -26.63
CA GLY A 305 -15.53 34.64 -28.00
C GLY A 305 -14.09 34.19 -28.24
N SER A 306 -13.24 34.12 -27.21
CA SER A 306 -11.84 33.68 -27.35
C SER A 306 -11.68 32.16 -27.43
N LEU A 307 -12.72 31.40 -27.11
CA LEU A 307 -12.75 29.95 -27.16
C LEU A 307 -14.05 29.46 -27.79
N SER A 308 -13.97 28.40 -28.59
CA SER A 308 -15.15 27.65 -29.04
C SER A 308 -15.79 26.88 -27.88
N ILE A 309 -17.06 26.49 -28.03
CA ILE A 309 -17.77 25.67 -27.03
C ILE A 309 -17.10 24.30 -26.88
N GLY A 310 -16.58 23.72 -27.96
CA GLY A 310 -15.75 22.52 -27.92
C GLY A 310 -14.45 22.75 -27.14
N SER A 311 -13.79 23.89 -27.30
CA SER A 311 -12.57 24.21 -26.53
C SER A 311 -12.87 24.39 -25.03
N LEU A 312 -14.01 24.98 -24.67
CA LEU A 312 -14.49 25.05 -23.29
C LEU A 312 -14.68 23.65 -22.69
N THR A 313 -15.37 22.75 -23.39
CA THR A 313 -15.62 21.38 -22.91
C THR A 313 -14.32 20.58 -22.77
N PHE A 314 -13.39 20.70 -23.72
CA PHE A 314 -12.06 20.08 -23.64
C PHE A 314 -11.24 20.58 -22.45
N LEU A 315 -11.15 21.89 -22.25
CA LEU A 315 -10.34 22.46 -21.16
C LEU A 315 -10.96 22.14 -19.79
N ALA A 316 -12.28 22.29 -19.63
CA ALA A 316 -12.97 21.94 -18.40
C ALA A 316 -12.88 20.44 -18.09
N GLY A 317 -13.05 19.59 -19.10
CA GLY A 317 -12.90 18.14 -18.99
C GLY A 317 -11.48 17.73 -18.61
N SER A 318 -10.47 18.31 -19.28
CA SER A 318 -9.05 18.07 -19.00
C SER A 318 -8.69 18.49 -17.58
N PHE A 319 -9.16 19.66 -17.13
CA PHE A 319 -8.91 20.16 -15.78
C PHE A 319 -9.53 19.25 -14.71
N ARG A 320 -10.80 18.83 -14.91
CA ARG A 320 -11.48 17.89 -14.00
C ARG A 320 -10.74 16.57 -13.91
N GLN A 321 -10.31 16.03 -15.04
CA GLN A 321 -9.62 14.75 -15.10
C GLN A 321 -8.22 14.84 -14.47
N MET A 322 -7.49 15.92 -14.73
CA MET A 322 -6.19 16.18 -14.11
C MET A 322 -6.30 16.27 -12.57
N ARG A 323 -7.35 16.92 -12.06
CA ARG A 323 -7.64 16.96 -10.61
C ARG A 323 -7.83 15.55 -10.06
N SER A 324 -8.65 14.73 -10.72
CA SER A 324 -8.91 13.35 -10.31
C SER A 324 -7.64 12.48 -10.33
N TYR A 325 -6.80 12.62 -11.36
CA TYR A 325 -5.50 11.94 -11.42
C TYR A 325 -4.57 12.39 -10.28
N LEU A 326 -4.51 13.69 -9.96
CA LEU A 326 -3.67 14.18 -8.87
C LEU A 326 -4.12 13.67 -7.51
N GLU A 327 -5.43 13.71 -7.23
CA GLU A 327 -6.01 13.13 -6.02
C GLU A 327 -5.70 11.63 -5.92
N GLY A 328 -5.89 10.87 -7.01
CA GLY A 328 -5.58 9.45 -7.07
C GLY A 328 -4.09 9.12 -6.86
N ILE A 329 -3.20 9.91 -7.46
CA ILE A 329 -1.73 9.80 -7.31
C ILE A 329 -1.32 10.00 -5.85
N LEU A 330 -1.84 11.05 -5.20
CA LEU A 330 -1.53 11.37 -3.82
C LEU A 330 -2.09 10.32 -2.85
N ASN A 331 -3.29 9.81 -3.11
CA ASN A 331 -3.89 8.74 -2.30
C ASN A 331 -3.09 7.43 -2.42
N ARG A 332 -2.74 7.01 -3.64
CA ARG A 332 -1.93 5.80 -3.88
C ARG A 332 -0.52 5.91 -3.32
N PHE A 333 0.08 7.10 -3.29
CA PHE A 333 1.39 7.32 -2.66
C PHE A 333 1.44 6.80 -1.22
N THR A 334 0.36 6.99 -0.45
CA THR A 334 0.29 6.48 0.93
C THR A 334 0.32 4.95 0.97
N SER A 335 -0.44 4.29 0.09
CA SER A 335 -0.47 2.81 0.01
C SER A 335 0.84 2.22 -0.52
N ILE A 336 1.42 2.83 -1.56
CA ILE A 336 2.70 2.43 -2.15
C ILE A 336 3.84 2.60 -1.13
N SER A 337 3.92 3.74 -0.45
CA SER A 337 4.96 3.98 0.54
C SER A 337 4.86 3.03 1.74
N GLN A 338 3.64 2.71 2.18
CA GLN A 338 3.42 1.70 3.22
C GLN A 338 3.89 0.31 2.76
N SER A 339 3.56 -0.07 1.53
CA SER A 339 3.96 -1.35 0.95
C SER A 339 5.48 -1.44 0.69
N ALA A 340 6.12 -0.32 0.35
CA ALA A 340 7.57 -0.25 0.15
C ALA A 340 8.40 -0.47 1.42
N ILE A 341 7.81 -0.23 2.60
CA ILE A 341 8.43 -0.58 3.89
C ILE A 341 8.55 -2.10 4.02
N TYR A 342 7.48 -2.83 3.69
CA TYR A 342 7.48 -4.29 3.73
C TYR A 342 8.42 -4.93 2.70
N LEU A 343 8.70 -4.23 1.59
CA LEU A 343 9.78 -4.64 0.68
C LEU A 343 11.15 -4.59 1.36
N GLY A 344 11.36 -3.64 2.28
CA GLY A 344 12.57 -3.57 3.10
C GLY A 344 12.77 -4.84 3.92
N ASP A 345 11.74 -5.25 4.67
CA ASP A 345 11.76 -6.49 5.47
C ASP A 345 12.03 -7.72 4.59
N PHE A 346 11.43 -7.76 3.39
CA PHE A 346 11.66 -8.85 2.43
C PHE A 346 13.12 -8.90 1.95
N PHE A 347 13.72 -7.77 1.59
CA PHE A 347 15.13 -7.74 1.19
C PHE A 347 16.05 -8.05 2.36
N GLU A 348 15.73 -7.55 3.56
CA GLU A 348 16.49 -7.83 4.77
C GLU A 348 16.49 -9.33 5.10
N PHE A 349 15.38 -10.04 4.90
CA PHE A 349 15.33 -11.49 5.08
C PHE A 349 16.40 -12.22 4.25
N PHE A 350 16.63 -11.82 3.00
CA PHE A 350 17.67 -12.41 2.15
C PHE A 350 19.11 -12.03 2.51
N THR A 351 19.31 -11.12 3.47
CA THR A 351 20.64 -10.78 3.99
C THR A 351 21.06 -11.68 5.15
N ILE A 352 20.12 -12.43 5.73
CA ILE A 352 20.38 -13.35 6.84
C ILE A 352 21.18 -14.53 6.30
N LYS A 353 22.26 -14.88 7.02
CA LYS A 353 23.14 -15.99 6.65
C LYS A 353 23.03 -17.12 7.68
N PRO A 354 23.24 -18.38 7.26
CA PRO A 354 23.44 -19.46 8.21
C PRO A 354 24.69 -19.22 9.05
N LYS A 355 24.63 -19.64 10.31
CA LYS A 355 25.74 -19.73 11.24
C LYS A 355 26.51 -21.05 11.05
N ILE A 356 25.82 -22.16 10.79
CA ILE A 356 26.43 -23.44 10.47
C ILE A 356 26.72 -23.47 8.98
N THR A 357 28.01 -23.46 8.63
CA THR A 357 28.45 -23.46 7.24
C THR A 357 29.25 -24.71 6.96
N GLU A 358 29.11 -25.24 5.74
CA GLU A 358 29.96 -26.34 5.28
C GLU A 358 31.41 -25.86 5.23
N ALA A 359 32.30 -26.63 5.88
CA ALA A 359 33.73 -26.35 5.84
C ALA A 359 34.25 -26.56 4.41
N LYS A 360 35.12 -25.66 3.91
CA LYS A 360 35.70 -25.74 2.55
C LYS A 360 36.37 -27.09 2.25
N ASN A 361 36.93 -27.73 3.27
CA ASN A 361 37.57 -29.05 3.20
C ASN A 361 36.81 -30.03 4.10
N ALA A 362 35.54 -30.27 3.80
CA ALA A 362 34.72 -31.22 4.55
C ALA A 362 35.33 -32.62 4.46
N ARG A 363 35.47 -33.29 5.61
CA ARG A 363 35.87 -34.69 5.65
C ARG A 363 34.69 -35.55 5.19
N PRO A 364 34.92 -36.63 4.42
CA PRO A 364 33.87 -37.54 4.03
C PRO A 364 33.26 -38.20 5.27
N PHE A 365 31.95 -38.41 5.25
CA PHE A 365 31.28 -39.16 6.32
C PHE A 365 31.74 -40.63 6.27
N PRO A 366 32.20 -41.21 7.39
CA PRO A 366 32.72 -42.58 7.40
C PRO A 366 31.63 -43.60 7.05
N LYS A 367 31.95 -44.54 6.16
CA LYS A 367 31.08 -45.66 5.77
C LYS A 367 31.94 -46.94 5.60
N PRO A 368 31.81 -47.97 6.45
CA PRO A 368 30.97 -48.06 7.64
C PRO A 368 31.51 -47.25 8.83
N ILE A 369 30.68 -47.04 9.85
CA ILE A 369 31.12 -46.48 11.14
C ILE A 369 31.80 -47.61 11.94
N VAL A 370 33.05 -47.40 12.38
CA VAL A 370 33.88 -48.43 13.04
C VAL A 370 34.04 -48.22 14.56
N GLN A 371 34.06 -46.96 15.01
CA GLN A 371 34.39 -46.59 16.39
C GLN A 371 33.20 -46.02 17.19
N GLY A 372 32.06 -45.77 16.53
CA GLY A 372 30.89 -45.15 17.15
C GLY A 372 30.96 -43.62 17.25
N PHE A 373 30.26 -43.05 18.23
CA PHE A 373 30.17 -41.61 18.49
C PHE A 373 30.60 -41.28 19.92
N THR A 374 31.54 -40.34 20.07
CA THR A 374 32.02 -39.88 21.39
C THR A 374 31.61 -38.43 21.63
N PHE A 375 30.99 -38.18 22.78
CA PHE A 375 30.73 -36.85 23.31
C PHE A 375 31.76 -36.58 24.42
N GLU A 376 32.63 -35.59 24.23
CA GLU A 376 33.65 -35.19 25.20
C GLU A 376 33.37 -33.79 25.73
N ASN A 377 33.11 -33.70 27.04
CA ASN A 377 32.88 -32.45 27.76
C ASN A 377 31.82 -31.53 27.10
N VAL A 378 30.75 -32.12 26.57
CA VAL A 378 29.76 -31.37 25.78
C VAL A 378 28.84 -30.57 26.69
N GLY A 379 28.67 -29.29 26.37
CA GLY A 379 27.70 -28.39 27.00
C GLY A 379 26.76 -27.81 25.97
N PHE A 380 25.47 -27.75 26.30
CA PHE A 380 24.45 -27.15 25.43
C PHE A 380 23.50 -26.26 26.23
N ARG A 381 23.16 -25.13 25.60
CA ARG A 381 22.26 -24.13 26.15
C ARG A 381 21.37 -23.63 25.03
N TYR A 382 20.06 -23.73 25.23
CA TYR A 382 19.08 -23.19 24.29
C TYR A 382 19.24 -21.68 24.13
N PHE A 383 18.83 -21.19 22.97
CA PHE A 383 18.82 -19.76 22.68
C PHE A 383 17.92 -19.03 23.70
N ASN A 384 18.40 -17.90 24.24
CA ASN A 384 17.75 -17.11 25.31
C ASN A 384 17.53 -17.81 26.67
N ALA A 385 18.04 -19.02 26.88
CA ALA A 385 17.98 -19.66 28.20
C ALA A 385 19.12 -19.15 29.10
N GLU A 386 18.79 -18.74 30.33
CA GLU A 386 19.81 -18.42 31.35
C GLU A 386 20.46 -19.68 31.93
N ARG A 387 19.75 -20.81 31.91
CA ARG A 387 20.19 -22.09 32.45
C ARG A 387 20.72 -23.02 31.34
N TRP A 388 21.78 -23.74 31.65
CA TRP A 388 22.30 -24.81 30.78
C TRP A 388 21.32 -25.98 30.77
N ALA A 389 21.08 -26.56 29.59
CA ALA A 389 20.31 -27.79 29.48
C ALA A 389 21.17 -28.99 29.92
N ASN A 390 22.44 -28.98 29.53
CA ASN A 390 23.46 -29.92 30.02
C ASN A 390 24.84 -29.25 30.03
N ARG A 391 25.74 -29.78 30.88
CA ARG A 391 27.12 -29.31 31.01
C ARG A 391 28.02 -30.50 31.34
N HIS A 392 29.23 -30.53 30.78
CA HIS A 392 30.24 -31.57 31.04
C HIS A 392 29.75 -32.99 30.73
N LEU A 393 28.95 -33.14 29.68
CA LEU A 393 28.42 -34.44 29.23
C LEU A 393 29.54 -35.26 28.57
N ASN A 394 29.80 -36.46 29.09
CA ASN A 394 30.82 -37.38 28.58
C ASN A 394 30.23 -38.79 28.43
N PHE A 395 30.15 -39.30 27.19
CA PHE A 395 29.75 -40.70 26.93
C PHE A 395 30.15 -41.12 25.51
N THR A 396 30.19 -42.44 25.28
CA THR A 396 30.46 -43.05 23.97
C THR A 396 29.31 -43.99 23.61
N LEU A 397 28.85 -43.92 22.35
CA LEU A 397 27.93 -44.88 21.74
C LEU A 397 28.75 -45.73 20.77
N HIS A 398 28.90 -47.02 21.06
CA HIS A 398 29.70 -47.94 20.24
C HIS A 398 28.94 -48.47 19.02
#